data_AF-R7C863-F1
#
_entry.id   AF-R7C863-F1
#
_cell.length_a   1.000
_cell.length_b   1.000
_cell.length_c   1.000
_cell.angle_alpha   90.00
_cell.angle_beta   90.00
_cell.angle_gamma   90.00
#
_symmetry.space_group_name_H-M   'P 1'
#
loop_
_entity.id
_entity.type
_entity.pdbx_description
1 polymer ?
#
loop_
_entity_poly.entity_id
_entity_poly.type
_entity_poly.pdbx_seq_one_letter_code
_entity_poly.pdbx_strand_id
1 'polypeptide(L)'
;MNGLRYIRKQCNFSLSQLAERLEVSRQIISAWENGKKEIPEMRKKQLADFFGIDKCFFDEISEEQKRILLDKAMFRYIEDGEETYRYKPDKNTKKLVAYFPPEHEMSLSEELIELQRKQKQLLDRINHMISGPKQVSLRDQMCFITRGVEVFSMIADAMDGCFSKEIQYKMPYYFGILEVLRAMNIVINLSDDEHRDNVSDDENFNELVSVIKRVFENMMDKTSIPVNNSEKNNGNNKEVLTMQEKIHMAEESYSKFEKPKDMKMYSVYLD
;
A
#
# COMPACT_ATOMS: atom_id res chain seq x y z
N MET A 1 13.47 -16.15 11.62
CA MET A 1 12.45 -15.13 12.02
C MET A 1 11.36 -15.81 12.85
N ASN A 2 10.75 -15.14 13.84
CA ASN A 2 9.64 -15.76 14.61
C ASN A 2 8.38 -15.87 13.72
N GLY A 3 7.94 -17.10 13.47
CA GLY A 3 6.86 -17.40 12.53
C GLY A 3 5.47 -16.98 13.01
N LEU A 4 5.18 -17.11 14.32
CA LEU A 4 3.93 -16.59 14.88
C LEU A 4 3.77 -15.09 14.64
N ARG A 5 4.82 -14.31 14.92
CA ARG A 5 4.80 -12.85 14.71
C ARG A 5 4.57 -12.50 13.24
N TYR A 6 5.24 -13.23 12.34
CA TYR A 6 5.11 -13.03 10.90
C TYR A 6 3.68 -13.34 10.41
N ILE A 7 3.15 -14.52 10.74
CA ILE A 7 1.80 -14.94 10.36
C ILE A 7 0.75 -13.96 10.91
N ARG A 8 0.88 -13.54 12.18
CA ARG A 8 -0.06 -12.60 12.80
C ARG A 8 -0.13 -11.28 12.01
N LYS A 9 1.02 -10.72 11.65
CA LYS A 9 1.10 -9.47 10.88
C LYS A 9 0.52 -9.64 9.48
N GLN A 10 0.92 -10.70 8.78
CA GLN A 10 0.41 -11.01 7.43
C GLN A 10 -1.11 -11.23 7.41
N CYS A 11 -1.66 -11.79 8.50
CA CYS A 11 -3.09 -12.00 8.69
C CYS A 11 -3.86 -10.77 9.21
N ASN A 12 -3.16 -9.65 9.40
CA ASN A 12 -3.67 -8.41 9.98
C ASN A 12 -4.33 -8.55 11.38
N PHE A 13 -3.71 -9.30 12.29
CA PHE A 13 -4.16 -9.37 13.68
C PHE A 13 -3.30 -8.49 14.60
N SER A 14 -3.93 -7.72 15.47
CA SER A 14 -3.25 -7.14 16.64
C SER A 14 -2.94 -8.23 17.68
N LEU A 15 -2.00 -7.93 18.59
CA LEU A 15 -1.71 -8.82 19.72
C LEU A 15 -2.96 -9.07 20.60
N SER A 16 -3.82 -8.05 20.75
CA SER A 16 -5.03 -8.16 21.57
C SER A 16 -6.07 -9.06 20.90
N GLN A 17 -6.32 -8.87 19.60
CA GLN A 17 -7.28 -9.68 18.84
C GLN A 17 -6.88 -11.16 18.83
N LEU A 18 -5.60 -11.46 18.60
CA LEU A 18 -5.14 -12.85 18.64
C LEU A 18 -5.22 -13.45 20.05
N ALA A 19 -4.92 -12.66 21.09
CA ALA A 19 -5.01 -13.10 22.48
C ALA A 19 -6.45 -13.44 22.88
N GLU A 20 -7.41 -12.57 22.52
CA GLU A 20 -8.83 -12.80 22.72
C GLU A 20 -9.30 -14.08 22.00
N ARG A 21 -8.89 -14.26 20.74
CA ARG A 21 -9.28 -15.43 19.95
C ARG A 21 -8.76 -16.76 20.49
N LEU A 22 -7.65 -16.72 21.23
CA LEU A 22 -7.04 -17.87 21.90
C LEU A 22 -7.40 -17.93 23.39
N GLU A 23 -8.19 -17.01 23.93
CA GLU A 23 -8.51 -16.94 25.37
C GLU A 23 -7.25 -16.95 26.24
N VAL A 24 -6.28 -16.10 25.89
CA VAL A 24 -5.05 -15.86 26.66
C VAL A 24 -4.82 -14.36 26.86
N SER A 25 -3.87 -14.00 27.72
CA SER A 25 -3.50 -12.59 27.87
C SER A 25 -2.61 -12.12 26.71
N ARG A 26 -2.69 -10.82 26.38
CA ARG A 26 -1.82 -10.17 25.39
C ARG A 26 -0.32 -10.39 25.67
N GLN A 27 0.06 -10.44 26.96
CA GLN A 27 1.43 -10.67 27.40
C GLN A 27 1.93 -12.07 27.05
N ILE A 28 1.05 -13.08 27.00
CA ILE A 28 1.41 -14.44 26.60
C ILE A 28 1.77 -14.48 25.12
N ILE A 29 0.95 -13.88 24.25
CA ILE A 29 1.25 -13.77 22.80
C ILE A 29 2.59 -13.03 22.59
N SER A 30 2.77 -11.90 23.27
CA SER A 30 4.02 -11.14 23.21
C SER A 30 5.23 -11.95 23.70
N ALA A 31 5.08 -12.76 24.76
CA ALA A 31 6.16 -13.62 25.24
C ALA A 31 6.54 -14.70 24.21
N TRP A 32 5.56 -15.28 23.51
CA TRP A 32 5.78 -16.23 22.43
C TRP A 32 6.48 -15.60 21.23
N GLU A 33 6.03 -14.43 20.77
CA GLU A 33 6.62 -13.73 19.62
C GLU A 33 8.06 -13.25 19.85
N ASN A 34 8.40 -12.97 21.11
CA ASN A 34 9.74 -12.54 21.51
C ASN A 34 10.63 -13.70 21.98
N GLY A 35 10.18 -14.96 21.87
CA GLY A 35 10.95 -16.13 22.28
C GLY A 35 11.18 -16.25 23.80
N LYS A 36 10.48 -15.47 24.62
CA LYS A 36 10.58 -15.52 26.09
C LYS A 36 9.92 -16.77 26.67
N LYS A 37 8.97 -17.35 25.94
CA LYS A 37 8.27 -18.59 26.27
C LYS A 37 8.05 -19.39 24.99
N GLU A 38 8.17 -20.70 25.09
CA GLU A 38 7.73 -21.60 24.02
C GLU A 38 6.21 -21.64 23.93
N ILE A 39 5.69 -21.89 22.73
CA ILE A 39 4.26 -22.07 22.49
C ILE A 39 3.91 -23.52 22.83
N PRO A 40 3.01 -23.78 23.81
CA PRO A 40 2.61 -25.14 24.14
C PRO A 40 1.96 -25.85 22.93
N GLU A 41 2.15 -27.15 22.80
CA GLU A 41 1.65 -27.94 21.65
C GLU A 41 0.13 -27.81 21.44
N MET A 42 -0.64 -27.77 22.54
CA MET A 42 -2.08 -27.51 22.49
C MET A 42 -2.41 -26.16 21.83
N ARG A 43 -1.62 -25.12 22.12
CA ARG A 43 -1.80 -23.78 21.56
C ARG A 43 -1.33 -23.71 20.10
N LYS A 44 -0.27 -24.44 19.73
CA LYS A 44 0.14 -24.60 18.32
C LYS A 44 -0.97 -25.22 17.47
N LYS A 45 -1.65 -26.24 18.01
CA LYS A 45 -2.81 -26.85 17.34
C LYS A 45 -3.95 -25.86 17.16
N GLN A 46 -4.30 -25.09 18.20
CA GLN A 46 -5.34 -24.06 18.10
C GLN A 46 -5.00 -22.98 17.05
N LEU A 47 -3.74 -22.54 17.01
CA LEU A 47 -3.25 -21.60 16.00
C LEU A 47 -3.32 -22.19 14.59
N ALA A 48 -2.90 -23.44 14.42
CA ALA A 48 -2.95 -24.16 13.14
C ALA A 48 -4.39 -24.27 12.64
N ASP A 49 -5.30 -24.70 13.52
CA ASP A 49 -6.72 -24.81 13.22
C ASP A 49 -7.31 -23.43 12.90
N PHE A 50 -6.94 -22.38 13.61
CA PHE A 50 -7.48 -21.03 13.41
C PHE A 50 -7.01 -20.39 12.11
N PHE A 51 -5.70 -20.33 11.88
CA PHE A 51 -5.12 -19.71 10.69
C PHE A 51 -5.26 -20.59 9.45
N GLY A 52 -5.43 -21.91 9.60
CA GLY A 52 -5.48 -22.85 8.48
C GLY A 52 -4.09 -23.19 7.94
N ILE A 53 -3.10 -23.30 8.82
CA ILE A 53 -1.72 -23.59 8.42
C ILE A 53 -1.04 -24.58 9.36
N ASP A 54 -0.01 -25.28 8.87
CA ASP A 54 0.70 -26.26 9.69
C ASP A 54 1.40 -25.63 10.90
N LYS A 55 1.43 -26.37 12.00
CA LYS A 55 2.04 -25.94 13.26
C LYS A 55 3.54 -25.65 13.15
N CYS A 56 4.23 -26.23 12.16
CA CYS A 56 5.66 -26.04 11.92
C CYS A 56 6.02 -24.59 11.57
N PHE A 57 5.05 -23.78 11.14
CA PHE A 57 5.28 -22.37 10.80
C PHE A 57 5.19 -21.41 12.00
N PHE A 58 4.84 -21.86 13.21
CA PHE A 58 4.71 -20.95 14.37
C PHE A 58 6.00 -20.76 15.18
N ASP A 59 6.99 -21.64 14.97
CA ASP A 59 8.32 -21.52 15.57
C ASP A 59 9.21 -20.59 14.72
N GLU A 60 10.53 -20.78 14.77
CA GLU A 60 11.41 -20.09 13.84
C GLU A 60 11.22 -20.60 12.42
N ILE A 61 10.97 -19.67 11.49
CA ILE A 61 10.85 -19.97 10.07
C ILE A 61 12.07 -19.46 9.28
N SER A 62 12.45 -20.26 8.28
CA SER A 62 13.45 -19.91 7.27
C SER A 62 12.86 -19.02 6.17
N GLU A 63 13.72 -18.41 5.34
CA GLU A 63 13.27 -17.64 4.17
C GLU A 63 12.49 -18.51 3.16
N GLU A 64 12.76 -19.81 3.10
CA GLU A 64 12.01 -20.74 2.25
C GLU A 64 10.58 -20.94 2.79
N GLN A 65 10.44 -21.20 4.08
CA GLN A 65 9.13 -21.31 4.71
C GLN A 65 8.32 -20.00 4.59
N LYS A 66 9.01 -18.86 4.71
CA LYS A 66 8.41 -17.54 4.49
C LYS A 66 7.91 -17.37 3.05
N ARG A 67 8.66 -17.79 2.02
CA ARG A 67 8.21 -17.78 0.63
C ARG A 67 6.95 -18.64 0.44
N ILE A 68 6.92 -19.83 1.04
CA ILE A 68 5.74 -20.70 1.01
C ILE A 68 4.52 -19.97 1.58
N LEU A 69 4.67 -19.22 2.68
CA LEU A 69 3.57 -18.43 3.26
C LEU A 69 3.06 -17.33 2.31
N LEU A 70 3.97 -16.66 1.59
CA LEU A 70 3.61 -15.59 0.66
C LEU A 70 2.90 -16.09 -0.60
N ASP A 71 3.18 -17.33 -1.01
CA ASP A 71 2.56 -17.95 -2.18
C ASP A 71 1.21 -18.62 -1.85
N LYS A 72 0.84 -18.69 -0.56
CA LYS A 72 -0.43 -19.27 -0.13
C LYS A 72 -1.60 -18.31 -0.28
N ALA A 73 -2.74 -18.87 -0.67
CA ALA A 73 -3.98 -18.12 -0.77
C ALA A 73 -4.50 -17.77 0.64
N MET A 74 -4.91 -16.51 0.78
CA MET A 74 -5.58 -16.02 1.98
C MET A 74 -7.04 -15.65 1.67
N PHE A 75 -7.88 -15.70 2.71
CA PHE A 75 -9.30 -15.38 2.63
C PHE A 75 -9.61 -14.27 3.62
N ARG A 76 -10.36 -13.28 3.14
CA ARG A 76 -10.72 -12.09 3.91
C ARG A 76 -11.94 -12.35 4.80
N TYR A 77 -11.88 -11.83 6.03
CA TYR A 77 -12.95 -11.81 7.01
C TYR A 77 -13.15 -10.38 7.49
N ILE A 78 -14.40 -9.91 7.51
CA ILE A 78 -14.77 -8.60 8.05
C ILE A 78 -15.72 -8.84 9.21
N GLU A 79 -15.28 -8.57 10.43
CA GLU A 79 -16.01 -8.79 11.68
C GLU A 79 -15.93 -7.47 12.48
N ASP A 80 -17.07 -6.89 12.86
CA ASP A 80 -17.15 -5.62 13.63
C ASP A 80 -16.32 -4.43 13.05
N GLY A 81 -16.16 -4.39 11.73
CA GLY A 81 -15.37 -3.36 11.03
C GLY A 81 -13.88 -3.65 10.94
N GLU A 82 -13.40 -4.74 11.55
CA GLU A 82 -12.03 -5.20 11.46
C GLU A 82 -11.84 -6.15 10.28
N GLU A 83 -10.83 -5.90 9.46
CA GLU A 83 -10.47 -6.72 8.30
C GLU A 83 -9.31 -7.65 8.67
N THR A 84 -9.53 -8.96 8.64
CA THR A 84 -8.52 -9.97 8.94
C THR A 84 -8.42 -11.03 7.85
N TYR A 85 -7.32 -11.78 7.84
CA TYR A 85 -7.07 -12.81 6.83
C TYR A 85 -6.68 -14.14 7.45
N ARG A 86 -7.00 -15.25 6.76
CA ARG A 86 -6.65 -16.61 7.18
C ARG A 86 -6.31 -17.45 5.94
N TYR A 87 -5.47 -18.47 6.08
CA TYR A 87 -5.06 -19.39 4.99
C TYR A 87 -6.08 -20.49 4.70
N LYS A 88 -7.20 -20.50 5.42
CA LYS A 88 -8.33 -21.38 5.13
C LYS A 88 -9.57 -20.55 4.82
N PRO A 89 -10.40 -20.96 3.85
CA PRO A 89 -11.69 -20.34 3.60
C PRO A 89 -12.71 -20.77 4.65
N ASP A 90 -13.80 -20.01 4.77
CA ASP A 90 -14.98 -20.45 5.50
C ASP A 90 -15.71 -21.53 4.67
N LYS A 91 -16.15 -22.60 5.34
CA LYS A 91 -16.86 -23.72 4.74
C LYS A 91 -18.21 -23.31 4.13
N ASN A 92 -18.78 -22.19 4.57
CA ASN A 92 -20.13 -21.77 4.22
C ASN A 92 -20.20 -20.75 3.07
N THR A 93 -19.07 -20.27 2.55
CA THR A 93 -19.05 -19.16 1.57
C THR A 93 -19.13 -19.70 0.14
N LYS A 94 -20.19 -19.32 -0.59
CA LYS A 94 -20.46 -19.81 -1.97
C LYS A 94 -19.55 -19.18 -3.04
N LYS A 95 -19.11 -17.94 -2.83
CA LYS A 95 -18.17 -17.23 -3.71
C LYS A 95 -16.95 -16.86 -2.90
N LEU A 96 -15.81 -17.38 -3.29
CA LEU A 96 -14.56 -17.14 -2.57
C LEU A 96 -13.59 -16.41 -3.49
N VAL A 97 -13.00 -15.36 -2.93
CA VAL A 97 -11.90 -14.63 -3.53
C VAL A 97 -10.64 -15.04 -2.75
N ALA A 98 -9.69 -15.63 -3.46
CA ALA A 98 -8.36 -15.87 -2.94
C ALA A 98 -7.55 -14.59 -3.08
N TYR A 99 -6.90 -14.19 -1.99
CA TYR A 99 -6.03 -13.03 -1.94
C TYR A 99 -4.58 -13.46 -1.74
N PHE A 100 -3.68 -12.78 -2.43
CA PHE A 100 -2.25 -12.95 -2.31
C PHE A 100 -1.64 -11.58 -1.96
N PRO A 101 -1.55 -11.24 -0.67
CA PRO A 101 -0.95 -9.99 -0.24
C PRO A 101 0.57 -10.01 -0.45
N PRO A 102 1.20 -8.86 -0.70
CA PRO A 102 2.64 -8.72 -0.65
C PRO A 102 3.15 -9.00 0.77
N GLU A 103 4.46 -9.10 0.93
CA GLU A 103 5.03 -9.21 2.27
C GLU A 103 4.76 -7.95 3.09
N HIS A 104 4.11 -8.10 4.24
CA HIS A 104 3.90 -7.01 5.19
C HIS A 104 4.97 -6.99 6.27
N GLU A 105 5.72 -5.90 6.37
CA GLU A 105 6.67 -5.68 7.48
C GLU A 105 5.94 -5.39 8.81
N MET A 106 4.71 -4.88 8.75
CA MET A 106 3.87 -4.48 9.88
C MET A 106 2.39 -4.74 9.60
N SER A 107 1.53 -4.85 10.63
CA SER A 107 0.09 -5.09 10.37
C SER A 107 -0.56 -3.88 9.69
N LEU A 108 -1.70 -4.06 8.99
CA LEU A 108 -2.41 -2.93 8.34
C LEU A 108 -2.81 -1.85 9.36
N SER A 109 -3.11 -2.24 10.59
CA SER A 109 -3.33 -1.30 11.70
C SER A 109 -2.09 -0.48 12.07
N GLU A 110 -0.90 -1.09 12.06
CA GLU A 110 0.38 -0.40 12.26
C GLU A 110 0.67 0.52 11.06
N GLU A 111 0.47 0.04 9.83
CA GLU A 111 0.63 0.84 8.60
C GLU A 111 -0.29 2.07 8.61
N LEU A 112 -1.55 1.91 9.01
CA LEU A 112 -2.51 3.01 9.10
C LEU A 112 -2.07 4.07 10.11
N ILE A 113 -1.58 3.65 11.29
CA ILE A 113 -1.04 4.56 12.30
C ILE A 113 0.16 5.34 11.75
N GLU A 114 1.04 4.68 10.99
CA GLU A 114 2.17 5.36 10.35
C GLU A 114 1.73 6.36 9.27
N LEU A 115 0.76 6.00 8.44
CA LEU A 115 0.19 6.89 7.43
C LEU A 115 -0.48 8.11 8.07
N GLN A 116 -1.26 7.93 9.14
CA GLN A 116 -1.86 9.02 9.93
C GLN A 116 -0.79 9.92 10.56
N ARG A 117 0.32 9.33 11.05
CA ARG A 117 1.45 10.11 11.58
C ARG A 117 2.10 10.95 10.48
N LYS A 118 2.35 10.38 9.29
CA LYS A 118 2.90 11.10 8.13
C LYS A 118 1.96 12.22 7.68
N GLN A 119 0.64 11.97 7.64
CA GLN A 119 -0.38 12.98 7.35
C GLN A 119 -0.30 14.16 8.33
N LYS A 120 -0.25 13.89 9.63
CA LYS A 120 -0.15 14.93 10.65
C LYS A 120 1.13 15.76 10.51
N GLN A 121 2.28 15.09 10.33
CA GLN A 121 3.57 15.77 10.13
C GLN A 121 3.56 16.68 8.89
N LEU A 122 2.93 16.26 7.80
CA LEU A 122 2.76 17.08 6.60
C LEU A 122 1.92 18.32 6.88
N LEU A 123 0.78 18.19 7.57
CA LEU A 123 -0.07 19.31 7.92
C LEU A 123 0.64 20.30 8.85
N ASP A 124 1.37 19.81 9.85
CA ASP A 124 2.16 20.66 10.75
C ASP A 124 3.24 21.45 9.98
N ARG A 125 3.90 20.80 9.00
CA ARG A 125 4.88 21.46 8.11
C ARG A 125 4.22 22.52 7.23
N ILE A 126 3.06 22.24 6.64
CA ILE A 126 2.30 23.21 5.83
C ILE A 126 1.91 24.43 6.67
N ASN A 127 1.35 24.19 7.86
CA ASN A 127 0.99 25.26 8.79
C ASN A 127 2.19 26.12 9.19
N HIS A 128 3.35 25.50 9.41
CA HIS A 128 4.58 26.24 9.70
C HIS A 128 5.04 27.10 8.52
N MET A 129 4.98 26.57 7.29
CA MET A 129 5.32 27.33 6.08
C MET A 129 4.40 28.53 5.87
N ILE A 130 3.09 28.36 6.05
CA ILE A 130 2.09 29.44 5.92
C ILE A 130 2.28 30.50 7.02
N SER A 131 2.54 30.07 8.26
CA SER A 131 2.70 31.00 9.39
C SER A 131 3.98 31.85 9.31
N GLY A 132 5.00 31.36 8.59
CA GLY A 132 6.28 32.05 8.47
C GLY A 132 7.06 32.15 9.79
N PRO A 133 8.18 32.90 9.81
CA PRO A 133 9.03 33.05 10.98
C PRO A 133 8.38 33.89 12.09
N LYS A 134 8.68 33.56 13.35
CA LYS A 134 8.02 34.18 14.54
C LYS A 134 8.44 35.63 14.82
N GLN A 135 9.58 36.09 14.30
CA GLN A 135 10.16 37.40 14.60
C GLN A 135 10.11 38.34 13.39
N VAL A 136 8.95 38.45 12.75
CA VAL A 136 8.73 39.35 11.62
C VAL A 136 7.59 40.31 11.90
N SER A 137 7.53 41.43 11.18
CA SER A 137 6.50 42.44 11.37
C SER A 137 5.11 41.87 11.07
N LEU A 138 4.04 42.47 11.61
CA LEU A 138 2.67 42.03 11.31
C LEU A 138 2.38 42.04 9.80
N ARG A 139 2.93 43.02 9.07
CA ARG A 139 2.78 43.11 7.61
C ARG A 139 3.45 41.92 6.91
N ASP A 140 4.65 41.54 7.35
CA ASP A 140 5.35 40.39 6.78
C ASP A 140 4.62 39.08 7.13
N GLN A 141 4.11 38.94 8.36
CA GLN A 141 3.27 37.80 8.76
C GLN A 141 2.03 37.68 7.86
N MET A 142 1.34 38.80 7.57
CA MET A 142 0.22 38.81 6.64
C MET A 142 0.64 38.38 5.23
N CYS A 143 1.81 38.82 4.74
CA CYS A 143 2.33 38.42 3.44
C CYS A 143 2.63 36.91 3.37
N PHE A 144 3.25 36.33 4.40
CA PHE A 144 3.49 34.87 4.47
C PHE A 144 2.19 34.08 4.43
N ILE A 145 1.23 34.46 5.28
CA ILE A 145 -0.07 33.79 5.35
C ILE A 145 -0.79 33.91 4.00
N THR A 146 -0.84 35.10 3.41
CA THR A 146 -1.54 35.32 2.13
C THR A 146 -0.96 34.46 1.02
N ARG A 147 0.37 34.49 0.83
CA ARG A 147 1.05 33.70 -0.20
C ARG A 147 0.93 32.20 0.04
N GLY A 148 1.09 31.78 1.29
CA GLY A 148 0.98 30.37 1.68
C GLY A 148 -0.42 29.82 1.42
N VAL A 149 -1.46 30.54 1.86
CA VAL A 149 -2.86 30.15 1.62
C VAL A 149 -3.14 30.06 0.12
N GLU A 150 -2.74 31.06 -0.67
CA GLU A 150 -2.96 31.07 -2.11
C GLU A 150 -2.38 29.82 -2.80
N VAL A 151 -1.10 29.51 -2.57
CA VAL A 151 -0.44 28.34 -3.18
C VAL A 151 -1.07 27.03 -2.73
N PHE A 152 -1.28 26.82 -1.43
CA PHE A 152 -1.81 25.56 -0.93
C PHE A 152 -3.30 25.37 -1.28
N SER A 153 -4.07 26.45 -1.38
CA SER A 153 -5.45 26.40 -1.89
C SER A 153 -5.48 25.95 -3.35
N MET A 154 -4.62 26.47 -4.22
CA MET A 154 -4.54 26.01 -5.62
C MET A 154 -4.21 24.52 -5.74
N ILE A 155 -3.29 24.02 -4.90
CA ILE A 155 -2.96 22.59 -4.86
C ILE A 155 -4.16 21.76 -4.37
N ALA A 156 -4.86 22.23 -3.33
CA ALA A 156 -6.05 21.57 -2.80
C ALA A 156 -7.17 21.50 -3.85
N ASP A 157 -7.46 22.62 -4.53
CA ASP A 157 -8.46 22.72 -5.59
C ASP A 157 -8.13 21.78 -6.77
N ALA A 158 -6.84 21.69 -7.15
CA ALA A 158 -6.40 20.77 -8.19
C ALA A 158 -6.61 19.30 -7.80
N MET A 159 -6.34 18.95 -6.53
CA MET A 159 -6.56 17.62 -5.99
C MET A 159 -8.05 17.27 -5.91
N ASP A 160 -8.91 18.18 -5.43
CA ASP A 160 -10.36 18.00 -5.40
C ASP A 160 -10.94 17.86 -6.82
N GLY A 161 -10.44 18.68 -7.75
CA GLY A 161 -10.74 18.58 -9.18
C GLY A 161 -10.34 17.23 -9.77
N CYS A 162 -9.24 16.63 -9.33
CA CYS A 162 -8.82 15.28 -9.73
C CYS A 162 -9.76 14.20 -9.15
N PHE A 163 -10.06 14.26 -7.85
CA PHE A 163 -10.88 13.24 -7.18
C PHE A 163 -12.37 13.28 -7.53
N SER A 164 -12.85 14.39 -8.09
CA SER A 164 -14.21 14.53 -8.61
C SER A 164 -14.42 13.95 -10.03
N LYS A 165 -13.36 13.54 -10.75
CA LYS A 165 -13.47 12.89 -12.07
C LYS A 165 -13.91 11.42 -11.98
N GLU A 166 -14.29 10.85 -13.12
CA GLU A 166 -14.50 9.39 -13.25
C GLU A 166 -13.21 8.61 -13.01
N ILE A 167 -13.33 7.36 -12.53
CA ILE A 167 -12.21 6.54 -12.04
C ILE A 167 -11.09 6.38 -13.06
N GLN A 168 -11.44 6.26 -14.34
CA GLN A 168 -10.52 6.08 -15.47
C GLN A 168 -9.61 7.28 -15.73
N TYR A 169 -9.98 8.47 -15.23
CA TYR A 169 -9.20 9.69 -15.42
C TYR A 169 -8.46 10.15 -14.17
N LYS A 170 -8.84 9.67 -12.97
CA LYS A 170 -8.21 10.10 -11.70
C LYS A 170 -6.70 9.89 -11.68
N MET A 171 -6.24 8.70 -12.06
CA MET A 171 -4.80 8.37 -11.98
C MET A 171 -3.96 9.19 -12.97
N PRO A 172 -4.34 9.37 -14.25
CA PRO A 172 -3.65 10.30 -15.15
C PRO A 172 -3.52 11.72 -14.61
N TYR A 173 -4.61 12.31 -14.08
CA TYR A 173 -4.55 13.67 -13.52
C TYR A 173 -3.69 13.75 -12.27
N TYR A 174 -3.78 12.76 -11.37
CA TYR A 174 -2.93 12.67 -10.18
C TYR A 174 -1.44 12.64 -10.54
N PHE A 175 -1.05 11.80 -11.50
CA PHE A 175 0.34 11.75 -11.97
C PHE A 175 0.76 13.05 -12.65
N GLY A 176 -0.13 13.70 -13.41
CA GLY A 176 0.13 15.01 -14.01
C GLY A 176 0.46 16.08 -12.96
N ILE A 177 -0.31 16.15 -11.86
CA ILE A 177 -0.04 17.07 -10.74
C ILE A 177 1.33 16.77 -10.11
N LEU A 178 1.63 15.49 -9.84
CA LEU A 178 2.92 15.10 -9.25
C LEU A 178 4.11 15.50 -10.12
N GLU A 179 4.01 15.33 -11.44
CA GLU A 179 5.10 15.66 -12.36
C GLU A 179 5.34 17.16 -12.46
N VAL A 180 4.28 17.98 -12.47
CA VAL A 180 4.43 19.45 -12.40
C VAL A 180 5.17 19.84 -11.13
N LEU A 181 4.77 19.30 -9.98
CA LEU A 181 5.43 19.58 -8.69
C LEU A 181 6.88 19.09 -8.67
N ARG A 182 7.20 17.95 -9.31
CA ARG A 182 8.58 17.47 -9.47
C ARG A 182 9.41 18.40 -10.36
N ALA A 183 8.87 18.84 -11.49
CA ALA A 183 9.53 19.78 -12.40
C ALA A 183 9.83 21.11 -11.71
N MET A 184 8.88 21.63 -10.92
CA MET A 184 9.10 22.83 -10.10
C MET A 184 10.25 22.65 -9.11
N ASN A 185 10.31 21.51 -8.39
CA ASN A 185 11.41 21.23 -7.47
C ASN A 185 12.77 21.14 -8.18
N ILE A 186 12.82 20.54 -9.37
CA ILE A 186 14.06 20.46 -10.17
C ILE A 186 14.55 21.87 -10.50
N VAL A 187 13.68 22.75 -10.99
CA VAL A 187 14.07 24.12 -11.36
C VAL A 187 14.50 24.95 -10.15
N ILE A 188 13.85 24.79 -8.99
CA ILE A 188 14.26 25.44 -7.75
C ILE A 188 15.68 24.98 -7.37
N ASN A 189 15.94 23.67 -7.35
CA ASN A 189 17.26 23.14 -6.99
C ASN A 189 18.36 23.52 -8.00
N LEU A 190 18.04 23.58 -9.29
CA LEU A 190 18.98 24.07 -10.34
C LEU A 190 19.29 25.56 -10.19
N SER A 191 18.43 26.32 -9.50
CA SER A 191 18.65 27.74 -9.23
C SER A 191 19.58 27.98 -8.04
N ASP A 192 19.90 26.94 -7.26
CA ASP A 192 20.79 26.99 -6.08
C ASP A 192 22.24 26.57 -6.40
N ASP A 193 22.51 25.99 -7.60
CA ASP A 193 23.86 25.69 -8.06
C ASP A 193 24.59 26.99 -8.48
N GLU A 194 25.80 27.21 -7.93
CA GLU A 194 26.64 28.43 -7.93
C GLU A 194 27.08 29.01 -9.31
N HIS A 195 26.32 28.84 -10.39
CA HIS A 195 26.64 29.41 -11.71
C HIS A 195 25.49 30.29 -12.23
N ARG A 196 25.34 31.49 -11.67
CA ARG A 196 24.56 32.55 -12.31
C ARG A 196 25.26 33.91 -12.24
N ASP A 197 26.21 34.08 -13.15
CA ASP A 197 26.42 35.38 -13.77
C ASP A 197 25.94 35.27 -15.23
N ASN A 198 24.81 35.91 -15.55
CA ASN A 198 24.29 36.24 -16.90
C ASN A 198 23.21 35.36 -17.58
N VAL A 199 22.27 34.72 -16.86
CA VAL A 199 21.07 34.14 -17.49
C VAL A 199 19.84 34.98 -17.10
N SER A 200 19.09 35.48 -18.08
CA SER A 200 17.90 36.33 -17.88
C SER A 200 16.75 35.54 -17.24
N ASP A 201 15.92 36.20 -16.42
CA ASP A 201 14.74 35.59 -15.79
C ASP A 201 13.79 34.93 -16.82
N ASP A 202 13.71 35.49 -18.03
CA ASP A 202 12.93 34.95 -19.15
C ASP A 202 13.47 33.61 -19.69
N GLU A 203 14.78 33.39 -19.66
CA GLU A 203 15.40 32.13 -20.11
C GLU A 203 15.09 31.00 -19.13
N ASN A 204 15.15 31.26 -17.82
CA ASN A 204 14.77 30.29 -16.79
C ASN A 204 13.28 29.93 -16.83
N PHE A 205 12.40 30.91 -17.07
CA PHE A 205 10.96 30.66 -17.22
C PHE A 205 10.66 29.81 -18.46
N ASN A 206 11.30 30.12 -19.59
CA ASN A 206 11.14 29.35 -20.82
C ASN A 206 11.71 27.93 -20.68
N GLU A 207 12.81 27.77 -19.94
CA GLU A 207 13.38 26.45 -19.61
C GLU A 207 12.41 25.64 -18.74
N LEU A 208 11.83 26.22 -17.69
CA LEU A 208 10.79 25.58 -16.87
C LEU A 208 9.58 25.15 -17.73
N VAL A 209 9.07 26.03 -18.58
CA VAL A 209 7.96 25.72 -19.49
C VAL A 209 8.33 24.59 -20.45
N SER A 210 9.57 24.57 -20.97
CA SER A 210 10.06 23.52 -21.87
C SER A 210 10.18 22.16 -21.17
N VAL A 211 10.67 22.13 -19.93
CA VAL A 211 10.79 20.92 -19.11
C VAL A 211 9.40 20.37 -18.79
N ILE A 212 8.47 21.23 -18.37
CA ILE A 212 7.07 20.84 -18.11
C ILE A 212 6.45 20.26 -19.39
N LYS A 213 6.53 20.96 -20.53
CA LYS A 213 5.98 20.48 -21.82
C LYS A 213 6.57 19.13 -22.23
N ARG A 214 7.89 18.96 -22.15
CA ARG A 214 8.56 17.69 -22.49
C ARG A 214 8.11 16.53 -21.61
N VAL A 215 7.88 16.76 -20.31
CA VAL A 215 7.37 15.73 -19.40
C VAL A 215 5.94 15.34 -19.76
N PHE A 216 5.08 16.31 -20.10
CA PHE A 216 3.71 16.03 -20.55
C PHE A 216 3.65 15.29 -21.90
N GLU A 217 4.41 15.73 -22.90
CA GLU A 217 4.42 15.14 -24.26
C GLU A 217 4.88 13.67 -24.24
N ASN A 218 5.98 13.37 -23.54
CA ASN A 218 6.51 12.00 -23.42
C ASN A 218 5.56 11.01 -22.71
N MET A 219 4.54 11.50 -22.01
CA MET A 219 3.61 10.68 -21.24
C MET A 219 2.26 10.48 -21.94
N MET A 220 1.81 11.44 -22.76
CA MET A 220 0.64 11.25 -23.62
C MET A 220 0.85 10.17 -24.68
N ASP A 221 2.09 9.98 -25.13
CA ASP A 221 2.44 8.86 -26.03
C ASP A 221 2.40 7.50 -25.32
N LYS A 222 2.59 7.45 -24.00
CA LYS A 222 2.61 6.21 -23.20
C LYS A 222 1.24 5.79 -22.66
N THR A 223 0.25 6.67 -22.68
CA THR A 223 -1.14 6.38 -22.26
C THR A 223 -2.03 5.88 -23.39
N SER A 224 -1.49 5.70 -24.60
CA SER A 224 -2.14 4.93 -25.66
C SER A 224 -2.16 3.46 -25.29
N ILE A 225 -3.15 3.05 -24.49
CA ILE A 225 -3.42 1.64 -24.19
C ILE A 225 -3.72 0.93 -25.52
N PRO A 226 -2.99 -0.12 -25.90
CA PRO A 226 -3.42 -0.98 -26.98
C PRO A 226 -4.70 -1.69 -26.54
N VAL A 227 -5.81 -1.43 -27.24
CA VAL A 227 -7.03 -2.21 -27.12
C VAL A 227 -6.73 -3.61 -27.62
N ASN A 228 -6.34 -4.51 -26.73
CA ASN A 228 -6.28 -5.93 -27.07
C ASN A 228 -7.69 -6.47 -27.15
N ASN A 229 -8.10 -6.71 -28.40
CA ASN A 229 -9.31 -7.41 -28.77
C ASN A 229 -9.39 -8.76 -28.05
N SER A 230 -10.60 -9.04 -27.57
CA SER A 230 -11.05 -10.31 -27.02
C SER A 230 -10.53 -11.53 -27.79
N GLU A 231 -9.75 -12.39 -27.13
CA GLU A 231 -9.52 -13.75 -27.60
C GLU A 231 -10.35 -14.75 -26.78
N LYS A 232 -11.49 -15.06 -27.39
CA LYS A 232 -12.13 -16.38 -27.53
C LYS A 232 -11.88 -17.41 -26.43
N ASN A 233 -12.98 -17.66 -25.71
CA ASN A 233 -13.36 -18.94 -25.14
C ASN A 233 -12.87 -20.12 -26.00
N ASN A 234 -12.06 -20.98 -25.40
CA ASN A 234 -12.00 -22.38 -25.78
C ASN A 234 -12.54 -23.20 -24.61
N GLY A 235 -13.70 -23.80 -24.84
CA GLY A 235 -14.23 -24.82 -23.96
C GLY A 235 -13.31 -26.03 -23.96
N ASN A 236 -13.21 -26.67 -22.79
CA ASN A 236 -13.01 -28.10 -22.67
C ASN A 236 -13.50 -28.54 -21.28
N ASN A 237 -14.42 -29.51 -21.32
CA ASN A 237 -14.88 -30.40 -20.25
C ASN A 237 -14.36 -30.09 -18.84
N LYS A 238 -15.17 -29.37 -18.03
CA LYS A 238 -14.88 -29.21 -16.60
C LYS A 238 -15.50 -30.37 -15.82
N GLU A 239 -14.65 -31.33 -15.43
CA GLU A 239 -14.82 -31.94 -14.12
C GLU A 239 -14.98 -30.81 -13.10
N VAL A 240 -16.00 -30.90 -12.24
CA VAL A 240 -16.24 -29.88 -11.22
C VAL A 240 -15.11 -30.00 -10.19
N LEU A 241 -14.06 -29.20 -10.40
CA LEU A 241 -12.94 -29.10 -9.47
C LEU A 241 -13.48 -28.77 -8.08
N THR A 242 -13.01 -29.53 -7.09
CA THR A 242 -13.22 -29.25 -5.68
C THR A 242 -12.60 -27.91 -5.32
N MET A 243 -13.08 -27.32 -4.22
CA MET A 243 -12.56 -26.01 -3.81
C MET A 243 -11.07 -26.03 -3.47
N GLN A 244 -10.59 -27.16 -2.92
CA GLN A 244 -9.17 -27.34 -2.60
C GLN A 244 -8.31 -27.36 -3.88
N GLU A 245 -8.78 -27.99 -4.94
CA GLU A 245 -8.08 -28.00 -6.23
C GLU A 245 -8.02 -26.60 -6.85
N LYS A 246 -9.13 -25.84 -6.79
CA LYS A 246 -9.15 -24.46 -7.27
C LYS A 246 -8.16 -23.56 -6.52
N ILE A 247 -8.05 -23.71 -5.20
CA ILE A 247 -7.07 -22.99 -4.38
C ILE A 247 -5.65 -23.35 -4.79
N HIS A 248 -5.36 -24.65 -4.88
CA HIS A 248 -4.03 -25.13 -5.27
C HIS A 248 -3.60 -24.62 -6.65
N MET A 249 -4.50 -24.63 -7.63
CA MET A 249 -4.24 -24.08 -8.96
C MET A 249 -3.94 -22.57 -8.91
N ALA A 250 -4.63 -21.82 -8.06
CA ALA A 250 -4.37 -20.38 -7.88
C ALA A 250 -3.01 -20.15 -7.23
N GLU A 251 -2.65 -20.91 -6.19
CA GLU A 251 -1.34 -20.86 -5.52
C GLU A 251 -0.19 -21.17 -6.50
N GLU A 252 -0.32 -22.25 -7.29
CA GLU A 252 0.69 -22.60 -8.31
C GLU A 252 0.85 -21.53 -9.40
N SER A 253 -0.27 -20.95 -9.84
CA SER A 253 -0.26 -19.89 -10.85
C SER A 253 0.41 -18.63 -10.31
N TYR A 254 0.10 -18.26 -9.06
CA TYR A 254 0.68 -17.10 -8.40
C TYR A 254 2.17 -17.25 -8.11
N SER A 255 2.64 -18.45 -7.72
CA SER A 255 4.06 -18.71 -7.45
C SER A 255 4.94 -18.52 -8.72
N LYS A 256 4.40 -18.82 -9.90
CA LYS A 256 5.07 -18.64 -11.20
C LYS A 256 5.00 -17.21 -11.76
N PHE A 257 4.20 -16.35 -11.14
CA PHE A 257 3.95 -15.00 -11.62
C PHE A 257 5.07 -14.04 -11.20
N GLU A 258 5.57 -13.23 -12.13
CA GLU A 258 6.53 -12.17 -11.85
C GLU A 258 5.81 -10.97 -11.22
N LYS A 259 5.99 -10.79 -9.90
CA LYS A 259 5.22 -9.85 -9.08
C LYS A 259 5.78 -8.42 -9.21
N PRO A 260 4.96 -7.41 -9.60
CA PRO A 260 5.38 -6.01 -9.57
C PRO A 260 5.77 -5.57 -8.16
N LYS A 261 6.80 -4.71 -8.04
CA LYS A 261 7.30 -4.23 -6.74
C LYS A 261 6.27 -3.43 -5.93
N ASP A 262 5.28 -2.87 -6.58
CA ASP A 262 4.25 -1.99 -6.02
C ASP A 262 2.87 -2.67 -5.89
N MET A 263 2.78 -3.98 -6.16
CA MET A 263 1.52 -4.70 -6.09
C MET A 263 1.02 -4.78 -4.64
N LYS A 264 -0.05 -4.04 -4.34
CA LYS A 264 -0.64 -4.00 -3.00
C LYS A 264 -1.43 -5.25 -2.64
N MET A 265 -2.02 -5.93 -3.62
CA MET A 265 -2.80 -7.16 -3.42
C MET A 265 -3.15 -7.78 -4.78
N TYR A 266 -2.97 -9.09 -4.94
CA TYR A 266 -3.53 -9.84 -6.07
C TYR A 266 -4.74 -10.64 -5.61
N SER A 267 -5.76 -10.76 -6.46
CA SER A 267 -6.99 -11.47 -6.11
C SER A 267 -7.51 -12.32 -7.26
N VAL A 268 -8.04 -13.51 -6.94
CA VAL A 268 -8.57 -14.47 -7.90
C VAL A 268 -9.94 -14.95 -7.43
N TYR A 269 -10.94 -14.90 -8.31
CA TYR A 269 -12.24 -15.50 -8.07
C TYR A 269 -12.17 -17.01 -8.28
N LEU A 270 -12.62 -17.79 -7.29
CA LEU A 270 -12.60 -19.25 -7.31
C LEU A 270 -13.94 -19.86 -7.76
N ASP A 271 -14.76 -19.09 -8.48
CA ASP A 271 -16.11 -19.49 -8.94
C ASP A 271 -16.09 -20.67 -9.93
#